data_AF-A0A7X8GVI3-F1
#
_entry.id   AF-A0A7X8GVI3-F1
#
_cell.length_a   1.000
_cell.length_b   1.000
_cell.length_c   1.000
_cell.angle_alpha   90.00
_cell.angle_beta   90.00
_cell.angle_gamma   90.00
#
_symmetry.space_group_name_H-M   'P 1'
#
loop_
_entity.id
_entity.type
_entity.pdbx_description
1 polymer ?
#
loop_
_entity_poly.entity_id
_entity_poly.type
_entity_poly.pdbx_seq_one_letter_code
_entity_poly.pdbx_strand_id
1 'polypeptide(L)'
;MKSIYLGLALILLIFVQACKNKPMKPSVEEEVVYKGIDIEQRMAKYHEVELNTDLSILTEKEKAMLPYLLEAAQIMDELFWLQAFGDKDMLMKYIQDEKTRRFTEINYGPWDRLDNDFPFLEGFREKPAGANFYPPDMTKEEFEAFDDPAKTGLYNVIVRDKNQKLKVVPYHIQYSDQLKKASELLLKAATLAEDSGLKKYLQLRAKALLNDDYYESDIAWLDMKNNTIDFVVGPIENYEDGLFEYKTAYEAYVLVKDKVWSERLAYFNKFLPELQQSLPVMPAYKSEKPGTEGELNAYDVIYYAGDCNAGSKTIAINLPNDPKVQLEKGTRRLQLKNTMKAKFDHILVPISQLIIDPSQTSLVSFDAFFTNTMFHEVAHGLGIKYLVKNKKTEVKDALLEYYSAFEEGKADILGLYMVDYLYNKGELKDIPLESYYVTFVASMFRSIRFGASSSHGKANLMRFNYFIQEKAIERNENGTYKVNIEKMKQAVAKLSREILAIQGDGNKAEAKKWFDERLRISDTLKEDLNRLSSAGIPTDLIFKQGKEVLGL
;
A
#
# COMPACT_ATOMS: atom_id res chain seq x y z
N MET A 1 10.65 74.51 -20.06
CA MET A 1 10.61 75.33 -21.30
C MET A 1 10.76 74.41 -22.50
N LYS A 2 9.98 74.69 -23.55
CA LYS A 2 9.93 74.07 -24.88
C LYS A 2 8.98 72.87 -25.07
N SER A 3 7.86 73.22 -25.70
CA SER A 3 6.98 72.41 -26.54
C SER A 3 7.74 71.60 -27.60
N ILE A 4 7.12 70.53 -28.13
CA ILE A 4 6.97 70.25 -29.57
C ILE A 4 5.78 69.29 -29.78
N TYR A 5 5.13 69.50 -30.91
CA TYR A 5 3.82 69.04 -31.35
C TYR A 5 3.83 67.72 -32.13
N LEU A 6 2.60 67.17 -32.24
CA LEU A 6 1.98 66.49 -33.40
C LEU A 6 2.36 65.04 -33.75
N GLY A 7 1.32 64.21 -33.89
CA GLY A 7 1.27 63.25 -35.00
C GLY A 7 0.45 61.98 -34.75
N LEU A 8 -0.84 62.03 -35.08
CA LEU A 8 -1.72 60.95 -35.57
C LEU A 8 -1.41 59.50 -35.14
N ALA A 9 -2.35 58.89 -34.39
CA ALA A 9 -2.58 57.45 -34.45
C ALA A 9 -4.08 57.14 -34.49
N LEU A 10 -4.44 56.45 -35.57
CA LEU A 10 -5.73 55.90 -35.97
C LEU A 10 -6.42 55.13 -34.82
N ILE A 11 -7.64 55.53 -34.47
CA ILE A 11 -8.51 54.77 -33.55
C ILE A 11 -9.16 53.64 -34.38
N LEU A 12 -8.68 52.41 -34.18
CA LEU A 12 -9.38 51.21 -34.62
C LEU A 12 -10.18 50.65 -33.43
N LEU A 13 -11.50 50.82 -33.47
CA LEU A 13 -12.45 50.14 -32.60
C LEU A 13 -12.42 48.64 -32.87
N ILE A 14 -11.92 47.85 -31.92
CA ILE A 14 -12.25 46.43 -31.80
C ILE A 14 -13.02 46.27 -30.49
N PHE A 15 -14.31 45.94 -30.62
CA PHE A 15 -15.16 45.53 -29.50
C PHE A 15 -14.60 44.22 -28.91
N VAL A 16 -13.99 44.30 -27.73
CA VAL A 16 -13.76 43.11 -26.89
C VAL A 16 -15.03 42.88 -26.11
N GLN A 17 -15.77 41.84 -26.51
CA GLN A 17 -16.93 41.35 -25.79
C GLN A 17 -16.44 40.64 -24.52
N ALA A 18 -16.37 41.41 -23.42
CA ALA A 18 -16.09 40.89 -22.10
C ALA A 18 -17.21 39.93 -21.68
N CYS A 19 -16.95 38.61 -21.78
CA CYS A 19 -17.73 37.64 -21.04
C CYS A 19 -17.49 37.88 -19.55
N LYS A 20 -18.49 38.49 -18.89
CA LYS A 20 -18.62 38.48 -17.43
C LYS A 20 -18.68 37.02 -16.98
N ASN A 21 -17.56 36.50 -16.47
CA ASN A 21 -17.58 35.30 -15.65
C ASN A 21 -18.45 35.60 -14.43
N LYS A 22 -19.68 35.09 -14.46
CA LYS A 22 -20.51 34.96 -13.27
C LYS A 22 -19.72 34.11 -12.27
N PRO A 23 -19.69 34.47 -10.97
CA PRO A 23 -19.17 33.58 -9.96
C PRO A 23 -19.96 32.27 -10.05
N MET A 24 -19.23 31.17 -10.22
CA MET A 24 -19.78 29.82 -10.19
C MET A 24 -20.45 29.68 -8.82
N LYS A 25 -21.78 29.58 -8.81
CA LYS A 25 -22.52 29.22 -7.59
C LYS A 25 -21.91 27.92 -7.06
N PRO A 26 -21.81 27.74 -5.73
CA PRO A 26 -21.51 26.43 -5.18
C PRO A 26 -22.47 25.43 -5.82
N SER A 27 -21.91 24.38 -6.41
CA SER A 27 -22.68 23.23 -6.85
C SER A 27 -23.56 22.82 -5.67
N VAL A 28 -24.87 22.75 -5.92
CA VAL A 28 -25.81 22.13 -5.00
C VAL A 28 -25.21 20.79 -4.60
N GLU A 29 -24.94 20.60 -3.31
CA GLU A 29 -24.59 19.30 -2.75
C GLU A 29 -25.69 18.33 -3.24
N GLU A 30 -25.35 17.44 -4.16
CA GLU A 30 -26.23 16.33 -4.48
C GLU A 30 -26.40 15.54 -3.18
N GLU A 31 -27.63 15.51 -2.64
CA GLU A 31 -27.96 14.60 -1.55
C GLU A 31 -27.51 13.21 -1.98
N VAL A 32 -26.54 12.63 -1.25
CA VAL A 32 -26.17 11.23 -1.40
C VAL A 32 -27.35 10.41 -0.90
N VAL A 33 -28.30 10.16 -1.80
CA VAL A 33 -29.48 9.35 -1.50
C VAL A 33 -29.03 7.91 -1.26
N TYR A 34 -29.27 7.41 -0.05
CA TYR A 34 -29.11 6.01 0.27
C TYR A 34 -29.93 5.15 -0.71
N LYS A 35 -29.26 4.39 -1.58
CA LYS A 35 -29.94 3.60 -2.63
C LYS A 35 -30.32 2.18 -2.22
N GLY A 36 -30.06 1.78 -0.98
CA GLY A 36 -30.14 0.38 -0.57
C GLY A 36 -29.03 -0.42 -1.26
N ILE A 37 -28.12 -0.99 -0.49
CA ILE A 37 -27.00 -1.77 -1.03
C ILE A 37 -27.25 -3.25 -0.74
N ASP A 38 -27.03 -4.10 -1.74
CA ASP A 38 -27.04 -5.54 -1.55
C ASP A 38 -25.76 -5.95 -0.79
N ILE A 39 -25.88 -6.06 0.54
CA ILE A 39 -24.78 -6.46 1.42
C ILE A 39 -24.26 -7.85 1.08
N GLU A 40 -25.11 -8.77 0.58
CA GLU A 40 -24.67 -10.11 0.20
C GLU A 40 -23.76 -10.06 -1.02
N GLN A 41 -24.13 -9.27 -2.02
CA GLN A 41 -23.27 -9.02 -3.18
C GLN A 41 -21.95 -8.35 -2.78
N ARG A 42 -21.98 -7.42 -1.80
CA ARG A 42 -20.75 -6.76 -1.31
C ARG A 42 -19.85 -7.73 -0.54
N MET A 43 -20.42 -8.55 0.33
CA MET A 43 -19.70 -9.58 1.08
C MET A 43 -19.06 -10.61 0.14
N ALA A 44 -19.70 -10.94 -0.98
CA ALA A 44 -19.15 -11.86 -2.00
C ALA A 44 -17.85 -11.35 -2.66
N LYS A 45 -17.50 -10.06 -2.49
CA LYS A 45 -16.18 -9.53 -2.90
C LYS A 45 -15.05 -10.00 -1.99
N TYR A 46 -15.34 -10.61 -0.85
CA TYR A 46 -14.34 -11.13 0.08
C TYR A 46 -14.37 -12.66 0.11
N HIS A 47 -13.19 -13.25 0.23
CA HIS A 47 -13.03 -14.66 0.57
C HIS A 47 -12.51 -14.80 2.00
N GLU A 48 -13.19 -15.61 2.82
CA GLU A 48 -12.71 -15.90 4.17
C GLU A 48 -11.59 -16.94 4.13
N VAL A 49 -10.47 -16.64 4.81
CA VAL A 49 -9.35 -17.58 4.98
C VAL A 49 -8.98 -17.70 6.45
N GLU A 50 -8.63 -18.92 6.86
CA GLU A 50 -8.05 -19.14 8.18
C GLU A 50 -6.61 -18.66 8.20
N LEU A 51 -6.29 -17.80 9.15
CA LEU A 51 -4.97 -17.22 9.28
C LEU A 51 -4.14 -18.02 10.30
N ASN A 52 -3.39 -18.99 9.80
CA ASN A 52 -2.55 -19.90 10.60
C ASN A 52 -1.14 -20.06 9.99
N THR A 53 -0.28 -20.74 10.75
CA THR A 53 1.07 -21.19 10.34
C THR A 53 1.49 -22.37 11.22
N ASP A 54 2.60 -23.03 10.87
CA ASP A 54 3.18 -24.10 11.68
C ASP A 54 3.84 -23.52 12.95
N LEU A 55 3.15 -23.62 14.08
CA LEU A 55 3.66 -23.16 15.38
C LEU A 55 4.70 -24.10 16.00
N SER A 56 4.99 -25.27 15.41
CA SER A 56 6.05 -26.16 15.90
C SER A 56 7.44 -25.54 15.81
N ILE A 57 7.61 -24.51 14.98
CA ILE A 57 8.85 -23.76 14.82
C ILE A 57 9.13 -22.81 16.02
N LEU A 58 8.12 -22.53 16.84
CA LEU A 58 8.22 -21.66 18.01
C LEU A 58 8.67 -22.43 19.26
N THR A 59 9.47 -21.80 20.11
CA THR A 59 9.77 -22.36 21.44
C THR A 59 8.52 -22.36 22.33
N GLU A 60 8.54 -23.13 23.41
CA GLU A 60 7.42 -23.16 24.37
C GLU A 60 7.17 -21.79 25.02
N LYS A 61 8.22 -20.97 25.22
CA LYS A 61 8.05 -19.60 25.71
C LYS A 61 7.50 -18.65 24.65
N GLU A 62 7.89 -18.83 23.39
CA GLU A 62 7.32 -18.08 22.26
C GLU A 62 5.82 -18.42 22.10
N LYS A 63 5.42 -19.69 22.18
CA LYS A 63 3.99 -20.07 22.18
C LYS A 63 3.23 -19.46 23.36
N ALA A 64 3.81 -19.51 24.57
CA ALA A 64 3.22 -18.90 25.76
C ALA A 64 3.13 -17.36 25.67
N MET A 65 3.88 -16.73 24.76
CA MET A 65 3.85 -15.30 24.49
C MET A 65 2.63 -14.89 23.66
N LEU A 66 2.18 -15.74 22.74
CA LEU A 66 1.15 -15.43 21.75
C LEU A 66 -0.15 -14.89 22.36
N PRO A 67 -0.70 -15.46 23.46
CA PRO A 67 -1.92 -14.91 24.07
C PRO A 67 -1.81 -13.43 24.48
N TYR A 68 -0.63 -12.97 24.92
CA TYR A 68 -0.41 -11.57 25.30
C TYR A 68 -0.32 -10.66 24.08
N LEU A 69 0.34 -11.11 23.01
CA LEU A 69 0.46 -10.36 21.77
C LEU A 69 -0.91 -10.21 21.07
N LEU A 70 -1.70 -11.27 21.05
CA LEU A 70 -3.06 -11.27 20.48
C LEU A 70 -3.98 -10.33 21.26
N GLU A 71 -3.91 -10.32 22.60
CA GLU A 71 -4.71 -9.40 23.41
C GLU A 71 -4.25 -7.94 23.24
N ALA A 72 -2.94 -7.70 23.12
CA ALA A 72 -2.42 -6.35 22.82
C ALA A 72 -2.85 -5.87 21.41
N ALA A 73 -2.88 -6.77 20.43
CA ALA A 73 -3.36 -6.49 19.08
C ALA A 73 -4.87 -6.17 19.08
N GLN A 74 -5.69 -6.90 19.84
CA GLN A 74 -7.10 -6.57 20.02
C GLN A 74 -7.32 -5.16 20.58
N ILE A 75 -6.46 -4.68 21.47
CA ILE A 75 -6.54 -3.30 21.96
C ILE A 75 -6.28 -2.31 20.82
N MET A 76 -5.34 -2.59 19.91
CA MET A 76 -5.15 -1.73 18.72
C MET A 76 -6.39 -1.74 17.81
N ASP A 77 -7.08 -2.87 17.70
CA ASP A 77 -8.36 -2.97 16.99
C ASP A 77 -9.42 -2.03 17.58
N GLU A 78 -9.58 -2.06 18.90
CA GLU A 78 -10.51 -1.19 19.63
C GLU A 78 -10.16 0.29 19.46
N LEU A 79 -8.86 0.63 19.51
CA LEU A 79 -8.40 1.99 19.31
C LEU A 79 -8.66 2.50 17.90
N PHE A 80 -8.45 1.64 16.89
CA PHE A 80 -8.74 2.01 15.52
C PHE A 80 -10.23 2.22 15.27
N TRP A 81 -11.12 1.44 15.91
CA TRP A 81 -12.57 1.74 15.89
C TRP A 81 -12.87 3.16 16.36
N LEU A 82 -12.23 3.59 17.44
CA LEU A 82 -12.39 4.95 17.97
C LEU A 82 -11.83 6.02 17.02
N GLN A 83 -10.78 5.72 16.25
CA GLN A 83 -10.16 6.64 15.29
C GLN A 83 -10.92 6.73 13.96
N ALA A 84 -11.34 5.60 13.40
CA ALA A 84 -12.02 5.50 12.11
C ALA A 84 -13.49 5.93 12.19
N PHE A 85 -14.16 5.67 13.32
CA PHE A 85 -15.59 5.90 13.49
C PHE A 85 -15.95 6.52 14.84
N GLY A 86 -15.59 5.87 15.95
CA GLY A 86 -16.07 6.16 17.28
C GLY A 86 -16.54 4.90 18.00
N ASP A 87 -17.67 4.98 18.72
CA ASP A 87 -18.19 3.86 19.52
C ASP A 87 -18.77 2.74 18.64
N LYS A 88 -18.01 1.65 18.51
CA LYS A 88 -18.41 0.43 17.79
C LYS A 88 -19.71 -0.15 18.34
N ASP A 89 -19.84 -0.29 19.66
CA ASP A 89 -21.00 -0.94 20.28
C ASP A 89 -22.26 -0.13 20.08
N MET A 90 -22.15 1.20 20.06
CA MET A 90 -23.24 2.10 19.70
C MET A 90 -23.72 1.81 18.27
N LEU A 91 -22.81 1.80 17.28
CA LEU A 91 -23.15 1.52 15.89
C LEU A 91 -23.80 0.13 15.73
N MET A 92 -23.19 -0.89 16.33
CA MET A 92 -23.62 -2.27 16.20
C MET A 92 -24.98 -2.57 16.85
N LYS A 93 -25.51 -1.70 17.70
CA LYS A 93 -26.88 -1.80 18.25
C LYS A 93 -27.96 -1.37 17.24
N TYR A 94 -27.61 -0.50 16.29
CA TYR A 94 -28.53 -0.06 15.23
C TYR A 94 -28.65 -1.07 14.09
N ILE A 95 -27.77 -2.09 14.05
CA ILE A 95 -27.71 -3.08 12.98
C ILE A 95 -28.29 -4.40 13.48
N GLN A 96 -29.46 -4.77 12.98
CA GLN A 96 -30.16 -6.01 13.38
C GLN A 96 -29.71 -7.23 12.56
N ASP A 97 -29.34 -7.02 11.30
CA ASP A 97 -28.93 -8.08 10.37
C ASP A 97 -27.46 -8.47 10.57
N GLU A 98 -27.18 -9.76 10.78
CA GLU A 98 -25.84 -10.28 11.04
C GLU A 98 -24.87 -10.05 9.88
N LYS A 99 -25.34 -10.16 8.62
CA LYS A 99 -24.49 -9.94 7.45
C LYS A 99 -24.03 -8.49 7.36
N THR A 100 -24.95 -7.55 7.57
CA THR A 100 -24.67 -6.11 7.65
C THR A 100 -23.74 -5.80 8.80
N ARG A 101 -23.96 -6.42 9.96
CA ARG A 101 -23.09 -6.26 11.14
C ARG A 101 -21.67 -6.71 10.84
N ARG A 102 -21.52 -7.88 10.20
CA ARG A 102 -20.23 -8.40 9.75
C ARG A 102 -19.57 -7.51 8.70
N PHE A 103 -20.33 -6.97 7.76
CA PHE A 103 -19.80 -6.05 6.76
C PHE A 103 -19.34 -4.73 7.37
N THR A 104 -20.06 -4.21 8.38
CA THR A 104 -19.62 -3.08 9.21
C THR A 104 -18.35 -3.39 9.98
N GLU A 105 -18.19 -4.62 10.50
CA GLU A 105 -16.95 -5.04 11.15
C GLU A 105 -15.75 -5.03 10.21
N ILE A 106 -15.91 -5.58 9.01
CA ILE A 106 -14.85 -5.64 7.99
C ILE A 106 -14.37 -4.24 7.60
N ASN A 107 -15.28 -3.26 7.61
CA ASN A 107 -15.00 -1.90 7.16
C ASN A 107 -14.70 -0.90 8.29
N TYR A 108 -14.75 -1.31 9.56
CA TYR A 108 -14.55 -0.42 10.71
C TYR A 108 -15.48 0.81 10.67
N GLY A 109 -16.72 0.61 10.22
CA GLY A 109 -17.70 1.68 10.05
C GLY A 109 -18.74 1.41 8.96
N PRO A 110 -19.66 2.35 8.72
CA PRO A 110 -20.77 2.25 7.76
C PRO A 110 -20.40 2.59 6.30
N TRP A 111 -19.13 2.52 5.93
CA TRP A 111 -18.61 2.92 4.61
C TRP A 111 -17.87 1.75 3.92
N ASP A 112 -18.19 1.47 2.64
CA ASP A 112 -17.56 0.38 1.89
C ASP A 112 -16.16 0.81 1.41
N ARG A 113 -15.12 0.35 2.11
CA ARG A 113 -13.72 0.69 1.81
C ARG A 113 -13.26 0.18 0.44
N LEU A 114 -13.91 -0.83 -0.13
CA LEU A 114 -13.64 -1.30 -1.49
C LEU A 114 -14.43 -0.54 -2.56
N ASP A 115 -15.28 0.42 -2.16
CA ASP A 115 -16.08 1.25 -3.05
C ASP A 115 -15.93 2.75 -2.71
N ASN A 116 -14.68 3.16 -2.45
CA ASN A 116 -14.31 4.56 -2.14
C ASN A 116 -15.10 5.13 -0.95
N ASP A 117 -15.23 4.36 0.12
CA ASP A 117 -15.93 4.74 1.35
C ASP A 117 -17.41 5.14 1.13
N PHE A 118 -18.07 4.56 0.11
CA PHE A 118 -19.49 4.83 -0.12
C PHE A 118 -20.34 4.35 1.08
N PRO A 119 -21.25 5.18 1.63
CA PRO A 119 -22.05 4.80 2.78
C PRO A 119 -23.05 3.69 2.44
N PHE A 120 -23.12 2.64 3.28
CA PHE A 120 -24.03 1.50 3.08
C PHE A 120 -25.07 1.32 4.19
N LEU A 121 -25.06 2.18 5.22
CA LEU A 121 -26.12 2.26 6.22
C LEU A 121 -26.93 3.54 6.08
N GLU A 122 -28.23 3.44 6.28
CA GLU A 122 -29.14 4.59 6.32
C GLU A 122 -28.75 5.56 7.47
N GLY A 123 -28.88 6.86 7.23
CA GLY A 123 -28.54 7.91 8.20
C GLY A 123 -27.06 8.31 8.20
N PHE A 124 -26.20 7.59 7.48
CA PHE A 124 -24.81 7.97 7.26
C PHE A 124 -24.63 8.64 5.90
N ARG A 125 -23.81 9.68 5.90
CA ARG A 125 -23.37 10.43 4.71
C ARG A 125 -21.94 10.02 4.34
N GLU A 126 -21.29 10.79 3.47
CA GLU A 126 -19.87 10.62 3.16
C GLU A 126 -19.01 10.53 4.44
N LYS A 127 -18.02 9.65 4.42
CA LYS A 127 -17.07 9.49 5.51
C LYS A 127 -16.34 10.82 5.76
N PRO A 128 -16.31 11.35 7.00
CA PRO A 128 -15.54 12.55 7.29
C PRO A 128 -14.07 12.36 6.92
N ALA A 129 -13.50 13.28 6.12
CA ALA A 129 -12.12 13.17 5.67
C ALA A 129 -11.11 13.12 6.83
N GLY A 130 -11.39 13.81 7.94
CA GLY A 130 -10.55 13.78 9.14
C GLY A 130 -10.85 12.61 10.09
N ALA A 131 -11.68 11.66 9.68
CA ALA A 131 -12.24 10.58 10.50
C ALA A 131 -12.67 11.11 11.89
N ASN A 132 -12.18 10.51 12.98
CA ASN A 132 -12.40 10.98 14.34
C ASN A 132 -11.13 11.59 14.98
N PHE A 133 -10.18 12.06 14.16
CA PHE A 133 -8.97 12.71 14.64
C PHE A 133 -9.16 14.21 14.93
N TYR A 134 -10.21 14.81 14.36
CA TYR A 134 -10.55 16.22 14.44
C TYR A 134 -12.03 16.39 14.80
N PRO A 135 -12.46 17.55 15.34
CA PRO A 135 -13.88 17.81 15.53
C PRO A 135 -14.61 17.79 14.18
N PRO A 136 -15.79 17.15 14.08
CA PRO A 136 -16.48 16.96 12.79
C PRO A 136 -16.99 18.26 12.16
N ASP A 137 -17.04 19.35 12.92
CA ASP A 137 -17.43 20.70 12.49
C ASP A 137 -16.22 21.63 12.29
N MET A 138 -15.00 21.15 12.47
CA MET A 138 -13.77 21.95 12.31
C MET A 138 -13.53 22.28 10.85
N THR A 139 -13.31 23.57 10.54
CA THR A 139 -12.91 23.99 9.19
C THR A 139 -11.39 24.02 9.04
N LYS A 140 -10.90 24.00 7.80
CA LYS A 140 -9.45 24.12 7.53
C LYS A 140 -8.91 25.46 8.01
N GLU A 141 -9.67 26.54 7.85
CA GLU A 141 -9.29 27.89 8.32
C GLU A 141 -9.20 27.94 9.84
N GLU A 142 -10.10 27.24 10.55
CA GLU A 142 -10.04 27.12 12.01
C GLU A 142 -8.76 26.38 12.45
N PHE A 143 -8.43 25.27 11.78
CA PHE A 143 -7.20 24.53 12.04
C PHE A 143 -5.95 25.35 11.73
N GLU A 144 -5.93 26.10 10.63
CA GLU A 144 -4.82 26.97 10.24
C GLU A 144 -4.59 28.08 11.27
N ALA A 145 -5.67 28.72 11.75
CA ALA A 145 -5.64 29.78 12.76
C ALA A 145 -5.32 29.28 14.18
N PHE A 146 -5.48 27.99 14.45
CA PHE A 146 -5.14 27.39 15.75
C PHE A 146 -3.63 27.40 15.98
N ASP A 147 -3.14 28.27 16.87
CA ASP A 147 -1.72 28.44 17.16
C ASP A 147 -1.24 27.44 18.24
N ASP A 148 -1.05 26.18 17.82
CA ASP A 148 -0.41 25.14 18.62
C ASP A 148 0.60 24.37 17.76
N PRO A 149 1.90 24.36 18.10
CA PRO A 149 2.93 23.70 17.30
C PRO A 149 2.76 22.18 17.21
N ALA A 150 2.02 21.56 18.14
CA ALA A 150 1.77 20.12 18.13
C ALA A 150 0.58 19.73 17.22
N LYS A 151 -0.18 20.69 16.67
CA LYS A 151 -1.40 20.40 15.88
C LYS A 151 -1.17 19.54 14.64
N THR A 152 0.05 19.54 14.09
CA THR A 152 0.47 18.72 12.94
C THR A 152 1.23 17.46 13.35
N GLY A 153 1.38 17.20 14.65
CA GLY A 153 2.06 16.01 15.15
C GLY A 153 1.29 14.72 14.85
N LEU A 154 2.04 13.62 14.74
CA LEU A 154 1.53 12.30 14.35
C LEU A 154 0.62 11.66 15.42
N TYR A 155 0.97 11.86 16.70
CA TYR A 155 0.42 11.11 17.83
C TYR A 155 -0.50 11.96 18.71
N ASN A 156 -1.43 12.69 18.11
CA ASN A 156 -2.43 13.46 18.84
C ASN A 156 -3.74 13.62 18.09
N VAL A 157 -4.83 13.83 18.83
CA VAL A 157 -6.12 14.26 18.27
C VAL A 157 -6.33 15.75 18.55
N ILE A 158 -7.12 16.39 17.70
CA ILE A 158 -7.63 17.74 17.94
C ILE A 158 -9.05 17.60 18.46
N VAL A 159 -9.34 18.24 19.59
CA VAL A 159 -10.67 18.23 20.21
C VAL A 159 -11.14 19.65 20.52
N ARG A 160 -12.44 19.82 20.72
CA ARG A 160 -12.98 21.05 21.31
C ARG A 160 -12.93 20.98 22.84
N ASP A 161 -12.42 22.03 23.47
CA ASP A 161 -12.49 22.20 24.92
C ASP A 161 -13.90 22.63 25.38
N LYS A 162 -14.08 22.80 26.70
CA LYS A 162 -15.36 23.25 27.28
C LYS A 162 -15.84 24.63 26.78
N ASN A 163 -14.97 25.43 26.18
CA ASN A 163 -15.27 26.75 25.62
C ASN A 163 -15.38 26.70 24.08
N GLN A 164 -15.48 25.50 23.49
CA GLN A 164 -15.54 25.26 22.05
C GLN A 164 -14.26 25.63 21.27
N LYS A 165 -13.13 25.82 21.95
CA LYS A 165 -11.84 26.11 21.31
C LYS A 165 -11.08 24.82 21.00
N LEU A 166 -10.33 24.82 19.89
CA LEU A 166 -9.47 23.69 19.55
C LEU A 166 -8.36 23.50 20.61
N LYS A 167 -8.04 22.22 20.87
CA LYS A 167 -6.99 21.79 21.78
C LYS A 167 -6.34 20.51 21.23
N VAL A 168 -5.01 20.43 21.34
CA VAL A 168 -4.26 19.20 21.08
C VAL A 168 -4.33 18.27 22.30
N VAL A 169 -4.65 16.99 22.08
CA VAL A 169 -4.59 15.94 23.11
C VAL A 169 -3.71 14.79 22.59
N PRO A 170 -2.55 14.53 23.23
CA PRO A 170 -1.68 13.40 22.87
C PRO A 170 -2.39 12.06 22.99
N TYR A 171 -2.01 11.09 22.16
CA TYR A 171 -2.62 9.77 22.14
C TYR A 171 -2.50 9.03 23.49
N HIS A 172 -1.34 9.07 24.14
CA HIS A 172 -1.16 8.44 25.47
C HIS A 172 -2.09 9.02 26.57
N ILE A 173 -2.65 10.22 26.34
CA ILE A 173 -3.67 10.81 27.20
C ILE A 173 -5.07 10.45 26.72
N GLN A 174 -5.35 10.61 25.42
CA GLN A 174 -6.66 10.34 24.81
C GLN A 174 -7.11 8.89 25.02
N TYR A 175 -6.17 7.95 24.94
CA TYR A 175 -6.42 6.51 24.95
C TYR A 175 -5.73 5.81 26.14
N SER A 176 -5.59 6.53 27.26
CA SER A 176 -4.70 6.13 28.36
C SER A 176 -4.98 4.75 28.95
N ASP A 177 -6.25 4.37 29.12
CA ASP A 177 -6.62 3.12 29.78
C ASP A 177 -6.26 1.90 28.92
N GLN A 178 -6.60 1.97 27.63
CA GLN A 178 -6.24 0.98 26.62
C GLN A 178 -4.71 0.83 26.50
N LEU A 179 -4.00 1.96 26.41
CA LEU A 179 -2.55 1.95 26.19
C LEU A 179 -1.76 1.46 27.41
N LYS A 180 -2.24 1.72 28.64
CA LYS A 180 -1.70 1.09 29.86
C LYS A 180 -1.84 -0.42 29.82
N LYS A 181 -3.03 -0.93 29.48
CA LYS A 181 -3.26 -2.37 29.38
C LYS A 181 -2.39 -3.00 28.29
N ALA A 182 -2.29 -2.39 27.11
CA ALA A 182 -1.41 -2.85 26.04
C ALA A 182 0.06 -2.88 26.49
N SER A 183 0.54 -1.81 27.14
CA SER A 183 1.90 -1.73 27.69
C SER A 183 2.19 -2.87 28.67
N GLU A 184 1.28 -3.16 29.61
CA GLU A 184 1.41 -4.28 30.55
C GLU A 184 1.50 -5.65 29.85
N LEU A 185 0.71 -5.85 28.79
CA LEU A 185 0.74 -7.09 28.00
C LEU A 185 2.08 -7.25 27.26
N LEU A 186 2.62 -6.16 26.68
CA LEU A 186 3.95 -6.18 26.05
C LEU A 186 5.05 -6.48 27.07
N LEU A 187 4.96 -5.93 28.28
CA LEU A 187 5.92 -6.23 29.34
C LEU A 187 5.84 -7.68 29.79
N LYS A 188 4.64 -8.27 29.91
CA LYS A 188 4.46 -9.70 30.18
C LYS A 188 5.07 -10.55 29.07
N ALA A 189 4.79 -10.24 27.80
CA ALA A 189 5.40 -10.90 26.66
C ALA A 189 6.93 -10.80 26.69
N ALA A 190 7.49 -9.63 27.03
CA ALA A 190 8.93 -9.42 27.14
C ALA A 190 9.60 -10.28 28.23
N THR A 191 8.87 -10.71 29.27
CA THR A 191 9.43 -11.66 30.26
C THR A 191 9.64 -13.06 29.70
N LEU A 192 8.91 -13.42 28.65
CA LEU A 192 8.99 -14.71 27.96
C LEU A 192 9.98 -14.70 26.79
N ALA A 193 10.35 -13.52 26.28
CA ALA A 193 11.26 -13.38 25.16
C ALA A 193 12.69 -13.84 25.52
N GLU A 194 13.13 -14.93 24.88
CA GLU A 194 14.49 -15.46 25.01
C GLU A 194 15.48 -14.72 24.10
N ASP A 195 15.01 -14.24 22.94
CA ASP A 195 15.78 -13.34 22.09
C ASP A 195 15.90 -11.95 22.73
N SER A 196 17.13 -11.49 22.93
CA SER A 196 17.40 -10.21 23.59
C SER A 196 16.92 -9.01 22.77
N GLY A 197 16.90 -9.11 21.43
CA GLY A 197 16.40 -8.07 20.55
C GLY A 197 14.89 -7.89 20.69
N LEU A 198 14.14 -8.99 20.62
CA LEU A 198 12.69 -9.02 20.83
C LEU A 198 12.33 -8.52 22.23
N LYS A 199 13.04 -8.98 23.27
CA LYS A 199 12.83 -8.51 24.63
C LYS A 199 13.01 -6.99 24.76
N LYS A 200 14.11 -6.46 24.21
CA LYS A 200 14.41 -5.01 24.24
C LYS A 200 13.33 -4.23 23.48
N TYR A 201 12.96 -4.68 22.29
CA TYR A 201 11.92 -4.06 21.48
C TYR A 201 10.58 -3.99 22.22
N LEU A 202 10.09 -5.12 22.76
CA LEU A 202 8.82 -5.17 23.48
C LEU A 202 8.81 -4.22 24.70
N GLN A 203 9.91 -4.15 25.45
CA GLN A 203 10.04 -3.23 26.58
C GLN A 203 10.00 -1.76 26.17
N LEU A 204 10.71 -1.40 25.09
CA LEU A 204 10.73 -0.02 24.59
C LEU A 204 9.40 0.37 23.95
N ARG A 205 8.77 -0.53 23.19
CA ARG A 205 7.45 -0.29 22.60
C ARG A 205 6.38 -0.15 23.67
N ALA A 206 6.44 -0.94 24.75
CA ALA A 206 5.56 -0.78 25.91
C ALA A 206 5.67 0.62 26.53
N LYS A 207 6.88 1.17 26.62
CA LYS A 207 7.11 2.54 27.11
C LYS A 207 6.59 3.59 26.11
N ALA A 208 6.83 3.39 24.81
CA ALA A 208 6.42 4.29 23.74
C ALA A 208 4.89 4.51 23.73
N LEU A 209 4.11 3.46 23.95
CA LEU A 209 2.64 3.53 24.06
C LEU A 209 2.16 4.47 25.19
N LEU A 210 3.01 4.77 26.18
CA LEU A 210 2.65 5.59 27.34
C LEU A 210 3.16 7.03 27.27
N ASN A 211 3.94 7.38 26.25
CA ASN A 211 4.56 8.71 26.14
C ASN A 211 4.60 9.26 24.70
N ASP A 212 4.10 8.53 23.71
CA ASP A 212 4.09 8.86 22.28
C ASP A 212 5.49 9.06 21.63
N ASP A 213 6.55 8.55 22.26
CA ASP A 213 7.91 8.58 21.69
C ASP A 213 8.33 7.18 21.23
N TYR A 214 8.19 6.93 19.93
CA TYR A 214 8.41 5.63 19.29
C TYR A 214 9.83 5.43 18.76
N TYR A 215 10.65 6.49 18.71
CA TYR A 215 11.96 6.48 18.03
C TYR A 215 12.88 5.36 18.54
N GLU A 216 13.09 5.27 19.85
CA GLU A 216 13.96 4.24 20.44
C GLU A 216 13.43 2.81 20.21
N SER A 217 12.10 2.66 20.21
CA SER A 217 11.47 1.36 19.96
C SER A 217 11.59 0.94 18.50
N ASP A 218 11.53 1.89 17.56
CA ASP A 218 11.70 1.63 16.13
C ASP A 218 13.15 1.27 15.79
N ILE A 219 14.12 1.98 16.38
CA ILE A 219 15.54 1.61 16.29
C ILE A 219 15.75 0.18 16.82
N ALA A 220 15.18 -0.15 17.99
CA ALA A 220 15.30 -1.48 18.56
C ALA A 220 14.60 -2.56 17.70
N TRP A 221 13.47 -2.23 17.08
CA TRP A 221 12.78 -3.13 16.17
C TRP A 221 13.63 -3.44 14.94
N LEU A 222 14.26 -2.43 14.33
CA LEU A 222 15.18 -2.60 13.21
C LEU A 222 16.46 -3.37 13.61
N ASP A 223 16.98 -3.16 14.82
CA ASP A 223 18.15 -3.89 15.32
C ASP A 223 17.87 -5.38 15.63
N MET A 224 16.61 -5.75 15.86
CA MET A 224 16.20 -7.14 16.11
C MET A 224 16.24 -7.98 14.81
N LYS A 225 17.22 -8.89 14.68
CA LYS A 225 17.41 -9.71 13.46
C LYS A 225 17.13 -11.21 13.62
N ASN A 226 17.33 -11.76 14.82
CA ASN A 226 17.36 -13.21 15.08
C ASN A 226 16.02 -13.81 15.54
N ASN A 227 15.05 -12.94 15.83
CA ASN A 227 13.73 -13.28 16.33
C ASN A 227 12.99 -14.26 15.42
N THR A 228 12.15 -15.11 16.03
CA THR A 228 11.18 -15.95 15.29
C THR A 228 9.81 -15.27 15.28
N ILE A 229 9.35 -14.77 16.43
CA ILE A 229 8.17 -13.89 16.52
C ILE A 229 8.57 -12.45 16.19
N ASP A 230 7.80 -11.80 15.33
CA ASP A 230 7.82 -10.34 15.15
C ASP A 230 6.44 -9.78 15.52
N PHE A 231 6.41 -8.56 16.05
CA PHE A 231 5.17 -7.91 16.45
C PHE A 231 5.21 -6.44 16.10
N VAL A 232 4.53 -6.06 15.03
CA VAL A 232 4.34 -4.65 14.66
C VAL A 232 3.10 -4.17 15.41
N VAL A 233 3.21 -3.14 16.26
CA VAL A 233 2.11 -2.68 17.13
C VAL A 233 2.20 -1.20 17.48
N GLY A 234 1.15 -0.42 17.22
CA GLY A 234 1.09 0.99 17.61
C GLY A 234 0.46 1.86 16.52
N PRO A 235 0.59 3.19 16.62
CA PRO A 235 0.04 4.13 15.65
C PRO A 235 1.03 4.37 14.50
N ILE A 236 0.77 3.82 13.32
CA ILE A 236 1.77 3.63 12.24
C ILE A 236 1.46 4.42 10.98
N GLU A 237 0.38 4.08 10.28
CA GLU A 237 0.02 4.69 8.98
C GLU A 237 -0.90 5.89 9.18
N ASN A 238 -0.88 6.86 8.26
CA ASN A 238 -1.67 8.11 8.34
C ASN A 238 -2.80 8.20 7.30
N TYR A 239 -3.11 7.09 6.61
CA TYR A 239 -4.09 7.08 5.52
C TYR A 239 -5.53 7.34 5.97
N GLU A 240 -5.87 7.00 7.22
CA GLU A 240 -7.20 7.23 7.76
C GLU A 240 -7.48 8.73 8.00
N ASP A 241 -6.43 9.56 8.14
CA ASP A 241 -6.52 11.02 8.08
C ASP A 241 -6.49 11.50 6.63
N GLY A 242 -7.61 11.34 5.93
CA GLY A 242 -7.81 11.87 4.58
C GLY A 242 -7.95 13.40 4.51
N LEU A 243 -7.88 14.14 5.63
CA LEU A 243 -7.99 15.60 5.65
C LEU A 243 -6.62 16.26 5.45
N PHE A 244 -5.62 15.81 6.22
CA PHE A 244 -4.27 16.37 6.20
C PHE A 244 -3.15 15.32 6.12
N GLU A 245 -3.46 14.03 6.31
CA GLU A 245 -2.48 12.94 6.43
C GLU A 245 -1.42 13.23 7.51
N TYR A 246 -1.80 13.87 8.61
CA TYR A 246 -0.93 14.09 9.77
C TYR A 246 -1.07 12.98 10.80
N LYS A 247 -2.27 12.46 11.03
CA LYS A 247 -2.55 11.63 12.21
C LYS A 247 -2.38 10.16 11.91
N THR A 248 -1.65 9.45 12.76
CA THR A 248 -1.44 8.02 12.58
C THR A 248 -2.53 7.17 13.24
N ALA A 249 -2.88 6.07 12.60
CA ALA A 249 -3.88 5.11 13.02
C ALA A 249 -3.23 3.91 13.72
N TYR A 250 -3.90 3.38 14.75
CA TYR A 250 -3.46 2.19 15.47
C TYR A 250 -3.66 0.93 14.63
N GLU A 251 -2.63 0.10 14.59
CA GLU A 251 -2.67 -1.22 13.97
C GLU A 251 -1.75 -2.21 14.68
N ALA A 252 -1.94 -3.50 14.37
CA ALA A 252 -1.06 -4.55 14.82
C ALA A 252 -0.98 -5.73 13.84
N TYR A 253 0.23 -6.30 13.74
CA TYR A 253 0.50 -7.56 13.07
C TYR A 253 1.26 -8.48 14.01
N VAL A 254 0.70 -9.66 14.30
CA VAL A 254 1.45 -10.75 14.96
C VAL A 254 2.02 -11.66 13.88
N LEU A 255 3.34 -11.82 13.88
CA LEU A 255 4.09 -12.39 12.76
C LEU A 255 5.01 -13.52 13.21
N VAL A 256 5.18 -14.51 12.35
CA VAL A 256 6.14 -15.59 12.48
C VAL A 256 7.09 -15.52 11.29
N LYS A 257 8.38 -15.26 11.56
CA LYS A 257 9.41 -15.06 10.56
C LYS A 257 9.78 -16.36 9.87
N ASP A 258 9.68 -16.39 8.54
CA ASP A 258 10.20 -17.48 7.72
C ASP A 258 11.71 -17.28 7.54
N LYS A 259 12.50 -17.85 8.45
CA LYS A 259 13.96 -17.68 8.47
C LYS A 259 14.64 -18.20 7.20
N VAL A 260 14.12 -19.26 6.59
CA VAL A 260 14.68 -19.85 5.36
C VAL A 260 14.53 -18.86 4.19
N TRP A 261 13.32 -18.33 4.00
CA TRP A 261 13.11 -17.31 2.98
C TRP A 261 13.86 -16.02 3.30
N SER A 262 13.86 -15.56 4.55
CA SER A 262 14.65 -14.40 4.99
C SER A 262 16.15 -14.51 4.69
N GLU A 263 16.76 -15.68 4.91
CA GLU A 263 18.17 -15.90 4.57
C GLU A 263 18.41 -15.83 3.06
N ARG A 264 17.48 -16.39 2.28
CA ARG A 264 17.51 -16.31 0.82
C ARG A 264 17.39 -14.86 0.32
N LEU A 265 16.55 -14.05 0.97
CA LEU A 265 16.42 -12.62 0.67
C LEU A 265 17.70 -11.85 0.98
N ALA A 266 18.31 -12.11 2.14
CA ALA A 266 19.60 -11.54 2.51
C ALA A 266 20.73 -11.95 1.55
N TYR A 267 20.65 -13.15 0.96
CA TYR A 267 21.58 -13.58 -0.09
C TYR A 267 21.43 -12.72 -1.36
N PHE A 268 20.20 -12.47 -1.83
CA PHE A 268 19.97 -11.64 -3.01
C PHE A 268 20.42 -10.18 -2.84
N ASN A 269 20.40 -9.65 -1.62
CA ASN A 269 20.92 -8.30 -1.34
C ASN A 269 22.40 -8.12 -1.72
N LYS A 270 23.19 -9.21 -1.76
CA LYS A 270 24.60 -9.16 -2.18
C LYS A 270 24.76 -8.86 -3.67
N PHE A 271 23.73 -9.13 -4.47
CA PHE A 271 23.72 -8.88 -5.91
C PHE A 271 23.29 -7.47 -6.27
N LEU A 272 22.75 -6.65 -5.34
CA LEU A 272 22.23 -5.31 -5.67
C LEU A 272 23.22 -4.43 -6.44
N PRO A 273 24.51 -4.33 -6.05
CA PRO A 273 25.47 -3.53 -6.81
C PRO A 273 25.65 -4.06 -8.24
N GLU A 274 25.69 -5.38 -8.41
CA GLU A 274 25.79 -6.02 -9.73
C GLU A 274 24.53 -5.80 -10.56
N LEU A 275 23.34 -5.97 -9.97
CA LEU A 275 22.05 -5.74 -10.61
C LEU A 275 21.91 -4.29 -11.08
N GLN A 276 22.32 -3.31 -10.26
CA GLN A 276 22.38 -1.90 -10.64
C GLN A 276 23.30 -1.66 -11.83
N GLN A 277 24.47 -2.31 -11.87
CA GLN A 277 25.39 -2.20 -13.01
C GLN A 277 24.89 -2.97 -14.25
N SER A 278 24.06 -3.99 -14.07
CA SER A 278 23.49 -4.79 -15.16
C SER A 278 22.40 -4.06 -15.94
N LEU A 279 21.73 -3.06 -15.34
CA LEU A 279 20.55 -2.37 -15.90
C LEU A 279 20.70 -2.05 -17.40
N PRO A 280 19.64 -2.22 -18.23
CA PRO A 280 19.73 -2.15 -19.69
C PRO A 280 19.78 -0.71 -20.25
N VAL A 281 20.56 0.16 -19.63
CA VAL A 281 20.71 1.60 -19.94
C VAL A 281 22.17 1.97 -20.18
N MET A 282 22.43 3.18 -20.68
CA MET A 282 23.79 3.71 -20.82
C MET A 282 24.45 3.92 -19.45
N PRO A 283 25.79 3.86 -19.35
CA PRO A 283 26.51 3.97 -18.07
C PRO A 283 26.14 5.18 -17.20
N ALA A 284 25.81 6.33 -17.81
CA ALA A 284 25.40 7.54 -17.07
C ALA A 284 24.17 7.34 -16.19
N TYR A 285 23.27 6.41 -16.55
CA TYR A 285 22.02 6.11 -15.84
C TYR A 285 22.23 5.02 -14.76
N LYS A 286 23.45 4.49 -14.59
CA LYS A 286 23.79 3.43 -13.62
C LYS A 286 24.55 3.93 -12.39
N SER A 287 24.66 5.25 -12.24
CA SER A 287 25.56 5.86 -11.25
C SER A 287 25.06 5.79 -9.80
N GLU A 288 23.78 5.46 -9.59
CA GLU A 288 23.23 5.23 -8.26
C GLU A 288 23.93 4.05 -7.57
N LYS A 289 24.04 4.15 -6.25
CA LYS A 289 24.49 3.06 -5.39
C LYS A 289 23.29 2.56 -4.60
N PRO A 290 22.89 1.30 -4.76
CA PRO A 290 21.81 0.73 -3.97
C PRO A 290 22.14 0.83 -2.49
N GLY A 291 21.15 1.23 -1.69
CA GLY A 291 21.30 1.15 -0.23
C GLY A 291 21.34 -0.33 0.19
N THR A 292 22.27 -0.69 1.07
CA THR A 292 22.38 -2.05 1.63
C THR A 292 21.69 -2.19 2.99
N GLU A 293 21.07 -1.11 3.48
CA GLU A 293 20.57 -1.00 4.85
C GLU A 293 19.11 -1.47 5.00
N GLY A 294 18.36 -1.55 3.89
CA GLY A 294 16.99 -2.08 3.89
C GLY A 294 16.96 -3.60 4.09
N GLU A 295 16.33 -4.05 5.16
CA GLU A 295 16.13 -5.49 5.41
C GLU A 295 14.88 -5.97 4.67
N LEU A 296 14.95 -7.10 3.97
CA LEU A 296 13.79 -7.72 3.32
C LEU A 296 13.61 -9.12 3.91
N ASN A 297 12.43 -9.38 4.47
CA ASN A 297 12.12 -10.62 5.18
C ASN A 297 10.74 -11.15 4.80
N ALA A 298 10.56 -12.45 4.95
CA ALA A 298 9.28 -13.13 4.74
C ALA A 298 8.68 -13.55 6.08
N TYR A 299 7.35 -13.44 6.19
CA TYR A 299 6.62 -13.78 7.40
C TYR A 299 5.31 -14.46 7.06
N ASP A 300 4.91 -15.40 7.90
CA ASP A 300 3.51 -15.74 8.03
C ASP A 300 2.90 -14.83 9.09
N VAL A 301 1.82 -14.15 8.75
CA VAL A 301 1.06 -13.33 9.69
C VAL A 301 -0.05 -14.20 10.28
N ILE A 302 -0.20 -14.14 11.61
CA ILE A 302 -1.18 -14.96 12.35
C ILE A 302 -2.29 -14.13 12.99
N TYR A 303 -2.16 -12.80 12.96
CA TYR A 303 -3.21 -11.89 13.40
C TYR A 303 -3.03 -10.48 12.81
N TYR A 304 -4.11 -9.91 12.28
CA TYR A 304 -4.25 -8.50 11.88
C TYR A 304 -5.20 -7.78 12.84
N ALA A 305 -4.92 -6.53 13.18
CA ALA A 305 -5.80 -5.71 14.02
C ALA A 305 -5.69 -4.23 13.68
N GLY A 306 -6.81 -3.50 13.75
CA GLY A 306 -6.84 -2.06 13.46
C GLY A 306 -6.73 -1.75 11.96
N ASP A 307 -6.02 -0.67 11.62
CA ASP A 307 -5.96 -0.11 10.25
C ASP A 307 -5.64 -1.17 9.18
N CYS A 308 -4.63 -2.00 9.42
CA CYS A 308 -4.23 -3.07 8.50
C CYS A 308 -5.28 -4.14 8.21
N ASN A 309 -6.31 -4.26 9.04
CA ASN A 309 -7.39 -5.23 8.87
C ASN A 309 -8.62 -4.62 8.19
N ALA A 310 -8.66 -3.30 7.98
CA ALA A 310 -9.81 -2.59 7.46
C ALA A 310 -9.96 -2.74 5.94
N GLY A 311 -11.07 -3.34 5.50
CA GLY A 311 -11.35 -3.53 4.07
C GLY A 311 -10.31 -4.45 3.39
N SER A 312 -9.48 -3.88 2.52
CA SER A 312 -8.44 -4.62 1.78
C SER A 312 -7.30 -5.06 2.68
N LYS A 313 -6.76 -6.27 2.50
CA LYS A 313 -5.69 -6.80 3.36
C LYS A 313 -4.31 -6.52 2.80
N THR A 314 -3.46 -5.89 3.62
CA THR A 314 -2.04 -5.66 3.36
C THR A 314 -1.28 -6.96 3.15
N ILE A 315 -0.39 -7.01 2.14
CA ILE A 315 0.47 -8.16 1.83
C ILE A 315 1.96 -7.89 2.01
N ALA A 316 2.35 -6.62 2.09
CA ALA A 316 3.71 -6.19 2.32
C ALA A 316 3.70 -4.87 3.07
N ILE A 317 4.67 -4.68 3.96
CA ILE A 317 4.86 -3.44 4.73
C ILE A 317 6.31 -3.00 4.69
N ASN A 318 6.58 -1.70 4.72
CA ASN A 318 7.92 -1.11 4.76
C ASN A 318 7.98 -0.05 5.87
N LEU A 319 8.60 -0.39 6.99
CA LEU A 319 8.56 0.41 8.21
C LEU A 319 9.97 0.66 8.79
N PRO A 320 10.13 1.67 9.67
CA PRO A 320 9.12 2.65 10.10
C PRO A 320 8.94 3.80 9.10
N ASN A 321 7.86 4.57 9.25
CA ASN A 321 7.58 5.75 8.42
C ASN A 321 8.41 6.99 8.82
N ASP A 322 8.97 7.03 10.04
CA ASP A 322 9.75 8.16 10.55
C ASP A 322 11.04 8.39 9.72
N PRO A 323 11.16 9.53 9.00
CA PRO A 323 12.34 9.83 8.17
C PRO A 323 13.65 9.88 8.96
N LYS A 324 13.61 10.26 10.25
CA LYS A 324 14.79 10.31 11.12
C LYS A 324 15.32 8.89 11.36
N VAL A 325 14.43 7.94 11.66
CA VAL A 325 14.81 6.54 11.84
C VAL A 325 15.29 5.94 10.52
N GLN A 326 14.59 6.21 9.42
CA GLN A 326 15.00 5.74 8.10
C GLN A 326 16.39 6.24 7.70
N LEU A 327 16.72 7.50 7.99
CA LEU A 327 18.03 8.07 7.70
C LEU A 327 19.15 7.43 8.53
N GLU A 328 18.86 7.02 9.77
CA GLU A 328 19.85 6.46 10.68
C GLU A 328 20.06 4.95 10.51
N LYS A 329 18.98 4.20 10.25
CA LYS A 329 18.97 2.73 10.29
C LYS A 329 18.38 2.07 9.05
N GLY A 330 17.77 2.83 8.15
CA GLY A 330 17.01 2.30 7.02
C GLY A 330 15.62 1.79 7.42
N THR A 331 15.09 0.84 6.65
CA THR A 331 13.77 0.25 6.87
C THR A 331 13.83 -1.27 6.87
N ARG A 332 12.77 -1.90 7.38
CA ARG A 332 12.49 -3.32 7.18
C ARG A 332 11.24 -3.47 6.32
N ARG A 333 11.37 -4.27 5.27
CA ARG A 333 10.31 -4.72 4.39
C ARG A 333 9.89 -6.13 4.79
N LEU A 334 8.61 -6.31 5.06
CA LEU A 334 8.03 -7.59 5.47
C LEU A 334 7.07 -8.04 4.39
N GLN A 335 7.31 -9.21 3.81
CA GLN A 335 6.41 -9.88 2.86
C GLN A 335 5.54 -10.88 3.62
N LEU A 336 4.22 -10.71 3.58
CA LEU A 336 3.25 -11.50 4.33
C LEU A 336 2.85 -12.72 3.50
N LYS A 337 3.69 -13.75 3.54
CA LYS A 337 3.71 -14.93 2.66
C LYS A 337 2.39 -15.68 2.65
N ASN A 338 1.82 -16.04 3.80
CA ASN A 338 0.53 -16.76 3.86
C ASN A 338 -0.65 -15.90 3.35
N THR A 339 -0.69 -14.59 3.61
CA THR A 339 -1.69 -13.69 3.01
C THR A 339 -1.52 -13.58 1.49
N MET A 340 -0.27 -13.46 1.01
CA MET A 340 0.02 -13.49 -0.43
C MET A 340 -0.42 -14.82 -1.05
N LYS A 341 -0.20 -15.94 -0.36
CA LYS A 341 -0.61 -17.27 -0.80
C LYS A 341 -2.13 -17.39 -0.91
N ALA A 342 -2.87 -16.87 0.08
CA ALA A 342 -4.31 -16.82 0.04
C ALA A 342 -4.83 -15.97 -1.14
N LYS A 343 -4.27 -14.78 -1.39
CA LYS A 343 -4.64 -13.97 -2.57
C LYS A 343 -4.25 -14.68 -3.87
N PHE A 344 -3.14 -15.40 -3.90
CA PHE A 344 -2.74 -16.20 -5.05
C PHE A 344 -3.79 -17.29 -5.34
N ASP A 345 -4.13 -18.11 -4.34
CA ASP A 345 -5.00 -19.27 -4.51
C ASP A 345 -6.46 -18.88 -4.82
N HIS A 346 -7.00 -17.85 -4.14
CA HIS A 346 -8.42 -17.51 -4.23
C HIS A 346 -8.74 -16.38 -5.20
N ILE A 347 -7.74 -15.64 -5.67
CA ILE A 347 -7.94 -14.50 -6.59
C ILE A 347 -7.14 -14.71 -7.87
N LEU A 348 -5.82 -14.90 -7.77
CA LEU A 348 -4.97 -14.96 -8.96
C LEU A 348 -5.18 -16.24 -9.77
N VAL A 349 -5.29 -17.40 -9.12
CA VAL A 349 -5.52 -18.68 -9.81
C VAL A 349 -6.84 -18.66 -10.60
N PRO A 350 -8.01 -18.28 -10.02
CA PRO A 350 -9.25 -18.13 -10.77
C PRO A 350 -9.15 -17.14 -11.94
N ILE A 351 -8.49 -16.00 -11.76
CA ILE A 351 -8.23 -15.06 -12.87
C ILE A 351 -7.44 -15.75 -13.98
N SER A 352 -6.37 -16.45 -13.62
CA SER A 352 -5.47 -17.08 -14.57
C SER A 352 -6.16 -18.16 -15.41
N GLN A 353 -7.09 -18.91 -14.81
CA GLN A 353 -7.86 -19.95 -15.50
C GLN A 353 -8.78 -19.37 -16.57
N LEU A 354 -9.20 -18.11 -16.43
CA LEU A 354 -10.07 -17.43 -17.39
C LEU A 354 -9.28 -16.63 -18.44
N ILE A 355 -8.11 -16.10 -18.09
CA ILE A 355 -7.40 -15.10 -18.90
C ILE A 355 -6.11 -15.60 -19.53
N ILE A 356 -5.48 -16.67 -19.01
CA ILE A 356 -4.24 -17.22 -19.56
C ILE A 356 -4.55 -18.37 -20.51
N ASP A 357 -3.82 -18.45 -21.62
CA ASP A 357 -3.92 -19.55 -22.57
C ASP A 357 -3.75 -20.91 -21.85
N PRO A 358 -4.63 -21.91 -22.10
CA PRO A 358 -4.58 -23.21 -21.43
C PRO A 358 -3.23 -23.93 -21.53
N SER A 359 -2.44 -23.68 -22.58
CA SER A 359 -1.09 -24.23 -22.73
C SER A 359 -0.06 -23.65 -21.76
N GLN A 360 -0.39 -22.56 -21.06
CA GLN A 360 0.50 -21.85 -20.13
C GLN A 360 -0.05 -21.77 -18.70
N THR A 361 -1.31 -22.13 -18.44
CA THR A 361 -1.91 -22.03 -17.11
C THR A 361 -1.13 -22.81 -16.03
N SER A 362 -0.49 -23.93 -16.38
CA SER A 362 0.36 -24.71 -15.46
C SER A 362 1.66 -24.00 -15.04
N LEU A 363 2.05 -22.91 -15.73
CA LEU A 363 3.19 -22.08 -15.38
C LEU A 363 2.85 -21.03 -14.31
N VAL A 364 1.55 -20.86 -13.99
CA VAL A 364 1.12 -19.95 -12.92
C VAL A 364 1.41 -20.60 -11.57
N SER A 365 2.33 -20.01 -10.81
CA SER A 365 2.79 -20.60 -9.54
C SER A 365 2.95 -19.55 -8.44
N PHE A 366 2.78 -19.98 -7.20
CA PHE A 366 2.94 -19.10 -6.04
C PHE A 366 4.38 -18.62 -5.91
N ASP A 367 5.37 -19.49 -6.15
CA ASP A 367 6.79 -19.13 -6.08
C ASP A 367 7.14 -18.02 -7.07
N ALA A 368 6.57 -18.06 -8.28
CA ALA A 368 6.70 -16.97 -9.24
C ALA A 368 6.03 -15.67 -8.75
N PHE A 369 4.81 -15.76 -8.22
CA PHE A 369 4.09 -14.59 -7.70
C PHE A 369 4.85 -13.93 -6.55
N PHE A 370 5.26 -14.72 -5.56
CA PHE A 370 6.03 -14.28 -4.40
C PHE A 370 7.37 -13.66 -4.80
N THR A 371 8.13 -14.34 -5.67
CA THR A 371 9.43 -13.85 -6.15
C THR A 371 9.30 -12.57 -6.96
N ASN A 372 8.26 -12.44 -7.80
CA ASN A 372 8.02 -11.21 -8.57
C ASN A 372 7.70 -10.02 -7.65
N THR A 373 6.82 -10.20 -6.66
CA THR A 373 6.53 -9.14 -5.67
C THR A 373 7.76 -8.79 -4.84
N MET A 374 8.54 -9.79 -4.45
CA MET A 374 9.79 -9.57 -3.74
C MET A 374 10.79 -8.74 -4.56
N PHE A 375 11.01 -9.09 -5.84
CA PHE A 375 11.93 -8.32 -6.69
C PHE A 375 11.37 -6.96 -7.09
N HIS A 376 10.05 -6.76 -7.06
CA HIS A 376 9.44 -5.43 -7.14
C HIS A 376 9.90 -4.55 -5.97
N GLU A 377 9.84 -5.03 -4.73
CA GLU A 377 10.35 -4.28 -3.57
C GLU A 377 11.85 -3.97 -3.65
N VAL A 378 12.62 -4.93 -4.14
CA VAL A 378 14.06 -4.73 -4.38
C VAL A 378 14.27 -3.64 -5.43
N ALA A 379 13.46 -3.63 -6.50
CA ALA A 379 13.59 -2.70 -7.61
C ALA A 379 13.30 -1.24 -7.23
N HIS A 380 12.48 -0.97 -6.21
CA HIS A 380 12.33 0.38 -5.65
C HIS A 380 13.66 0.94 -5.15
N GLY A 381 14.53 0.09 -4.60
CA GLY A 381 15.87 0.46 -4.15
C GLY A 381 16.89 0.67 -5.28
N LEU A 382 16.53 0.34 -6.52
CA LEU A 382 17.40 0.37 -7.70
C LEU A 382 16.93 1.43 -8.73
N GLY A 383 17.75 1.61 -9.75
CA GLY A 383 17.48 2.54 -10.84
C GLY A 383 18.05 3.91 -10.55
N ILE A 384 17.22 4.95 -10.64
CA ILE A 384 17.64 6.36 -10.60
C ILE A 384 16.82 7.09 -9.54
N LYS A 385 17.49 7.78 -8.61
CA LYS A 385 16.84 8.62 -7.60
C LYS A 385 16.94 10.11 -7.94
N TYR A 386 18.09 10.52 -8.50
CA TYR A 386 18.35 11.90 -8.92
C TYR A 386 18.58 12.00 -10.43
N LEU A 387 18.20 13.13 -11.02
CA LEU A 387 18.38 13.34 -12.46
C LEU A 387 19.85 13.23 -12.86
N VAL A 388 20.11 12.58 -13.99
CA VAL A 388 21.47 12.33 -14.51
C VAL A 388 22.21 13.63 -14.77
N LYS A 389 21.51 14.64 -15.33
CA LYS A 389 22.09 15.96 -15.65
C LYS A 389 22.08 16.92 -14.46
N ASN A 390 21.19 16.74 -13.49
CA ASN A 390 21.08 17.58 -12.30
C ASN A 390 20.86 16.72 -11.05
N LYS A 391 21.98 16.31 -10.45
CA LYS A 391 22.00 15.42 -9.28
C LYS A 391 21.42 16.04 -7.99
N LYS A 392 20.92 17.28 -8.03
CA LYS A 392 20.23 17.93 -6.91
C LYS A 392 18.70 17.81 -6.99
N THR A 393 18.16 17.38 -8.12
CA THR A 393 16.71 17.24 -8.32
C THR A 393 16.34 15.76 -8.25
N GLU A 394 15.41 15.41 -7.36
CA GLU A 394 14.87 14.06 -7.31
C GLU A 394 13.93 13.80 -8.50
N VAL A 395 13.85 12.54 -8.92
CA VAL A 395 12.94 12.13 -10.01
C VAL A 395 11.49 12.48 -9.67
N LYS A 396 11.09 12.35 -8.40
CA LYS A 396 9.73 12.68 -7.94
C LYS A 396 9.37 14.15 -8.18
N ASP A 397 10.31 15.06 -7.93
CA ASP A 397 10.12 16.50 -8.09
C ASP A 397 10.07 16.90 -9.57
N ALA A 398 10.74 16.13 -10.43
CA ALA A 398 10.76 16.37 -11.86
C ALA A 398 9.49 15.84 -12.57
N LEU A 399 9.00 14.66 -12.18
CA LEU A 399 7.87 14.01 -12.85
C LEU A 399 6.52 14.38 -12.24
N LEU A 400 6.48 14.83 -10.98
CA LEU A 400 5.27 15.33 -10.31
C LEU A 400 4.12 14.30 -10.38
N GLU A 401 2.98 14.66 -10.97
CA GLU A 401 1.77 13.82 -11.04
C GLU A 401 1.95 12.47 -11.76
N TYR A 402 3.02 12.30 -12.53
CA TYR A 402 3.33 11.05 -13.23
C TYR A 402 4.25 10.12 -12.42
N TYR A 403 4.91 10.65 -11.38
CA TYR A 403 5.98 9.94 -10.67
C TYR A 403 5.55 8.58 -10.16
N SER A 404 4.49 8.51 -9.35
CA SER A 404 4.13 7.27 -8.65
C SER A 404 3.85 6.13 -9.62
N ALA A 405 3.08 6.34 -10.70
CA ALA A 405 2.83 5.27 -11.66
C ALA A 405 4.09 4.86 -12.46
N PHE A 406 5.03 5.79 -12.69
CA PHE A 406 6.31 5.45 -13.30
C PHE A 406 7.22 4.69 -12.35
N GLU A 407 7.21 5.01 -11.05
CA GLU A 407 7.99 4.30 -10.04
C GLU A 407 7.47 2.88 -9.82
N GLU A 408 6.15 2.68 -9.77
CA GLU A 408 5.53 1.35 -9.79
C GLU A 408 5.84 0.59 -11.10
N GLY A 409 5.74 1.30 -12.23
CA GLY A 409 6.09 0.80 -13.55
C GLY A 409 7.53 0.27 -13.61
N LYS A 410 8.45 1.04 -13.04
CA LYS A 410 9.88 0.71 -12.90
C LYS A 410 10.06 -0.50 -12.00
N ALA A 411 9.47 -0.49 -10.81
CA ALA A 411 9.67 -1.53 -9.81
C ALA A 411 9.27 -2.91 -10.33
N ASP A 412 8.08 -3.01 -10.93
CA ASP A 412 7.61 -4.24 -11.55
C ASP A 412 8.51 -4.75 -12.69
N ILE A 413 8.88 -3.87 -13.64
CA ILE A 413 9.60 -4.31 -14.84
C ILE A 413 11.08 -4.59 -14.57
N LEU A 414 11.70 -3.81 -13.70
CA LEU A 414 13.04 -4.11 -13.20
C LEU A 414 13.01 -5.37 -12.34
N GLY A 415 11.94 -5.60 -11.57
CA GLY A 415 11.72 -6.85 -10.86
C GLY A 415 11.87 -8.07 -11.77
N LEU A 416 11.12 -8.09 -12.87
CA LEU A 416 11.23 -9.15 -13.89
C LEU A 416 12.60 -9.20 -14.58
N TYR A 417 13.23 -8.06 -14.84
CA TYR A 417 14.57 -8.02 -15.42
C TYR A 417 15.60 -8.68 -14.50
N MET A 418 15.52 -8.43 -13.19
CA MET A 418 16.41 -9.03 -12.19
C MET A 418 16.18 -10.53 -12.06
N VAL A 419 14.92 -10.98 -12.10
CA VAL A 419 14.58 -12.41 -12.15
C VAL A 419 15.27 -13.10 -13.33
N ASP A 420 15.15 -12.55 -14.54
CA ASP A 420 15.82 -13.10 -15.73
C ASP A 420 17.34 -13.11 -15.58
N TYR A 421 17.92 -12.01 -15.08
CA TYR A 421 19.35 -11.90 -14.83
C TYR A 421 19.87 -12.98 -13.87
N LEU A 422 19.23 -13.13 -12.71
CA LEU A 422 19.62 -14.09 -11.68
C LEU A 422 19.35 -15.53 -12.11
N TYR A 423 18.28 -15.78 -12.86
CA TYR A 423 18.01 -17.08 -13.47
C TYR A 423 19.13 -17.52 -14.40
N ASN A 424 19.56 -16.63 -15.31
CA ASN A 424 20.64 -16.90 -16.26
C ASN A 424 22.00 -17.03 -15.56
N LYS A 425 22.20 -16.37 -14.42
CA LYS A 425 23.37 -16.54 -13.55
C LYS A 425 23.37 -17.86 -12.77
N GLY A 426 22.19 -18.48 -12.60
CA GLY A 426 22.02 -19.73 -11.86
C GLY A 426 21.64 -19.56 -10.39
N GLU A 427 21.32 -18.33 -9.96
CA GLU A 427 20.96 -18.00 -8.57
C GLU A 427 19.46 -18.18 -8.27
N LEU A 428 18.64 -18.36 -9.31
CA LEU A 428 17.20 -18.52 -9.24
C LEU A 428 16.75 -19.61 -10.20
N LYS A 429 16.69 -20.87 -9.77
CA LYS A 429 16.43 -22.04 -10.65
C LYS A 429 15.39 -23.04 -10.14
N ASP A 430 14.64 -22.68 -9.10
CA ASP A 430 13.69 -23.62 -8.47
C ASP A 430 12.48 -23.93 -9.38
N ILE A 431 12.12 -22.98 -10.25
CA ILE A 431 11.00 -23.11 -11.20
C ILE A 431 11.43 -22.64 -12.59
N PRO A 432 10.73 -23.04 -13.68
CA PRO A 432 11.02 -22.56 -15.03
C PRO A 432 10.88 -21.05 -15.14
N LEU A 433 11.80 -20.40 -15.90
CA LEU A 433 11.80 -18.94 -16.11
C LEU A 433 10.45 -18.41 -16.64
N GLU A 434 9.80 -19.20 -17.49
CA GLU A 434 8.51 -18.89 -18.09
C GLU A 434 7.42 -18.68 -17.05
N SER A 435 7.53 -19.34 -15.90
CA SER A 435 6.58 -19.22 -14.78
C SER A 435 6.55 -17.80 -14.22
N TYR A 436 7.70 -17.13 -14.14
CA TYR A 436 7.76 -15.74 -13.68
C TYR A 436 7.03 -14.80 -14.63
N TYR A 437 7.19 -14.96 -15.95
CA TYR A 437 6.51 -14.12 -16.94
C TYR A 437 5.00 -14.40 -17.00
N VAL A 438 4.59 -15.67 -17.06
CA VAL A 438 3.18 -16.03 -17.17
C VAL A 438 2.41 -15.63 -15.90
N THR A 439 2.98 -15.88 -14.73
CA THR A 439 2.37 -15.46 -13.45
C THR A 439 2.27 -13.94 -13.35
N PHE A 440 3.29 -13.20 -13.80
CA PHE A 440 3.26 -11.74 -13.84
C PHE A 440 2.14 -11.21 -14.74
N VAL A 441 1.98 -11.78 -15.95
CA VAL A 441 0.91 -11.40 -16.87
C VAL A 441 -0.47 -11.69 -16.26
N ALA A 442 -0.65 -12.83 -15.59
CA ALA A 442 -1.89 -13.11 -14.86
C ALA A 442 -2.16 -12.05 -13.77
N SER A 443 -1.13 -11.69 -12.99
CA SER A 443 -1.27 -10.71 -11.90
C SER A 443 -1.52 -9.29 -12.42
N MET A 444 -1.10 -8.98 -13.64
CA MET A 444 -1.38 -7.69 -14.26
C MET A 444 -2.90 -7.45 -14.39
N PHE A 445 -3.68 -8.47 -14.77
CA PHE A 445 -5.15 -8.36 -14.82
C PHE A 445 -5.77 -8.17 -13.42
N ARG A 446 -5.21 -8.83 -12.39
CA ARG A 446 -5.61 -8.59 -11.00
C ARG A 446 -5.41 -7.12 -10.62
N SER A 447 -4.24 -6.55 -10.92
CA SER A 447 -3.93 -5.15 -10.58
C SER A 447 -4.71 -4.13 -11.39
N ILE A 448 -5.03 -4.41 -12.66
CA ILE A 448 -5.86 -3.52 -13.50
C ILE A 448 -7.29 -3.40 -12.94
N ARG A 449 -7.82 -4.43 -12.27
CA ARG A 449 -9.14 -4.39 -11.61
C ARG A 449 -9.22 -3.35 -10.49
N PHE A 450 -8.09 -2.90 -9.93
CA PHE A 450 -8.07 -1.78 -8.97
C PHE A 450 -8.42 -0.44 -9.61
N GLY A 451 -8.41 -0.36 -10.94
CA GLY A 451 -8.86 0.81 -11.68
C GLY A 451 -7.82 1.92 -11.83
N ALA A 452 -8.22 2.97 -12.57
CA ALA A 452 -7.34 4.08 -12.93
C ALA A 452 -7.11 5.09 -11.80
N SER A 453 -7.74 4.93 -10.63
CA SER A 453 -7.46 5.74 -9.44
C SER A 453 -6.15 5.33 -8.75
N SER A 454 -5.76 4.07 -8.87
CA SER A 454 -4.52 3.53 -8.26
C SER A 454 -3.28 3.76 -9.13
N SER A 455 -2.15 4.14 -8.53
CA SER A 455 -0.84 4.22 -9.22
C SER A 455 -0.43 2.87 -9.82
N HIS A 456 -0.65 1.78 -9.07
CA HIS A 456 -0.39 0.41 -9.51
C HIS A 456 -1.30 0.02 -10.67
N GLY A 457 -2.59 0.37 -10.60
CA GLY A 457 -3.56 0.14 -11.68
C GLY A 457 -3.15 0.87 -12.97
N LYS A 458 -2.77 2.15 -12.87
CA LYS A 458 -2.24 2.95 -14.00
C LYS A 458 -0.99 2.32 -14.61
N ALA A 459 -0.01 1.93 -13.78
CA ALA A 459 1.23 1.32 -14.22
C ALA A 459 0.99 0.00 -14.96
N ASN A 460 0.14 -0.87 -14.41
CA ASN A 460 -0.20 -2.16 -15.02
C ASN A 460 -0.99 -1.99 -16.33
N LEU A 461 -1.89 -1.01 -16.43
CA LEU A 461 -2.60 -0.72 -17.68
C LEU A 461 -1.66 -0.23 -18.79
N MET A 462 -0.76 0.70 -18.47
CA MET A 462 0.24 1.18 -19.44
C MET A 462 1.15 0.03 -19.90
N ARG A 463 1.56 -0.84 -18.97
CA ARG A 463 2.39 -2.02 -19.27
C ARG A 463 1.66 -3.06 -20.11
N PHE A 464 0.40 -3.33 -19.81
CA PHE A 464 -0.44 -4.21 -20.63
C PHE A 464 -0.45 -3.75 -22.09
N ASN A 465 -0.76 -2.46 -22.31
CA ASN A 465 -0.78 -1.88 -23.65
C ASN A 465 0.59 -1.92 -24.32
N TYR A 466 1.66 -1.73 -23.55
CA TYR A 466 3.04 -1.87 -24.04
C TYR A 466 3.34 -3.32 -24.49
N PHE A 467 2.98 -4.32 -23.70
CA PHE A 467 3.22 -5.72 -24.05
C PHE A 467 2.40 -6.20 -25.24
N ILE A 468 1.18 -5.67 -25.43
CA ILE A 468 0.40 -5.88 -26.65
C ILE A 468 1.12 -5.27 -27.86
N GLN A 469 1.61 -4.02 -27.74
CA GLN A 469 2.32 -3.33 -28.80
C GLN A 469 3.61 -4.08 -29.23
N GLU A 470 4.39 -4.55 -28.26
CA GLU A 470 5.61 -5.34 -28.51
C GLU A 470 5.32 -6.81 -28.88
N LYS A 471 4.04 -7.21 -28.92
CA LYS A 471 3.59 -8.59 -29.14
C LYS A 471 4.19 -9.59 -28.13
N ALA A 472 4.55 -9.12 -26.94
CA ALA A 472 5.01 -9.93 -25.83
C ALA A 472 3.86 -10.73 -25.21
N ILE A 473 2.63 -10.20 -25.31
CA ILE A 473 1.39 -10.93 -25.05
C ILE A 473 0.48 -10.79 -26.28
N GLU A 474 -0.23 -11.85 -26.62
CA GLU A 474 -1.18 -11.89 -27.74
C GLU A 474 -2.51 -12.48 -27.25
N ARG A 475 -3.63 -11.86 -27.62
CA ARG A 475 -4.97 -12.33 -27.25
C ARG A 475 -5.48 -13.31 -28.30
N ASN A 476 -5.88 -14.49 -27.87
CA ASN A 476 -6.51 -15.51 -28.69
C ASN A 476 -7.99 -15.19 -28.96
N GLU A 477 -8.58 -15.84 -29.97
CA GLU A 477 -9.99 -15.70 -30.32
C GLU A 477 -10.93 -16.07 -29.16
N ASN A 478 -10.54 -17.05 -28.33
CA ASN A 478 -11.30 -17.48 -27.15
C ASN A 478 -11.20 -16.52 -25.95
N GLY A 479 -10.52 -15.38 -26.10
CA GLY A 479 -10.35 -14.36 -25.06
C GLY A 479 -9.27 -14.64 -24.02
N THR A 480 -8.47 -15.69 -24.19
CA THR A 480 -7.27 -15.91 -23.37
C THR A 480 -6.05 -15.21 -23.96
N TYR A 481 -5.04 -14.97 -23.14
CA TYR A 481 -3.80 -14.31 -23.51
C TYR A 481 -2.64 -15.30 -23.42
N LYS A 482 -1.82 -15.33 -24.46
CA LYS A 482 -0.62 -16.13 -24.54
C LYS A 482 0.61 -15.25 -24.45
N VAL A 483 1.56 -15.64 -23.62
CA VAL A 483 2.86 -14.97 -23.46
C VAL A 483 3.85 -15.53 -24.47
N ASN A 484 4.47 -14.64 -25.27
CA ASN A 484 5.61 -14.99 -26.10
C ASN A 484 6.90 -14.71 -25.32
N ILE A 485 7.56 -15.76 -24.83
CA ILE A 485 8.70 -15.64 -23.89
C ILE A 485 9.87 -14.84 -24.46
N GLU A 486 10.24 -15.07 -25.71
CA GLU A 486 11.36 -14.35 -26.35
C GLU A 486 11.04 -12.86 -26.54
N LYS A 487 9.84 -12.54 -27.02
CA LYS A 487 9.40 -11.15 -27.13
C LYS A 487 9.21 -10.49 -25.77
N MET A 488 8.80 -11.26 -24.75
CA MET A 488 8.65 -10.77 -23.38
C MET A 488 9.99 -10.34 -22.80
N LYS A 489 11.06 -11.16 -22.93
CA LYS A 489 12.42 -10.77 -22.52
C LYS A 489 12.87 -9.45 -23.16
N GLN A 490 12.65 -9.32 -24.46
CA GLN A 490 12.97 -8.11 -25.21
C GLN A 490 12.15 -6.90 -24.72
N ALA A 491 10.84 -7.08 -24.53
CA ALA A 491 9.94 -6.04 -24.06
C ALA A 491 10.29 -5.59 -22.63
N VAL A 492 10.65 -6.52 -21.73
CA VAL A 492 11.09 -6.22 -20.36
C VAL A 492 12.34 -5.35 -20.37
N ALA A 493 13.37 -5.74 -21.13
CA ALA A 493 14.61 -4.97 -21.22
C ALA A 493 14.40 -3.59 -21.89
N LYS A 494 13.56 -3.54 -22.92
CA LYS A 494 13.22 -2.30 -23.64
C LYS A 494 12.44 -1.33 -22.75
N LEU A 495 11.39 -1.79 -22.09
CA LEU A 495 10.55 -1.00 -21.19
C LEU A 495 11.35 -0.49 -19.99
N SER A 496 12.21 -1.34 -19.40
CA SER A 496 13.13 -0.96 -18.32
C SER A 496 14.02 0.22 -18.75
N ARG A 497 14.61 0.14 -19.94
CA ARG A 497 15.47 1.20 -20.49
C ARG A 497 14.71 2.51 -20.69
N GLU A 498 13.51 2.44 -21.26
CA GLU A 498 12.70 3.62 -21.58
C GLU A 498 12.22 4.34 -20.30
N ILE A 499 11.72 3.60 -19.31
CA ILE A 499 11.32 4.17 -18.01
C ILE A 499 12.52 4.82 -17.31
N LEU A 500 13.65 4.12 -17.23
CA LEU A 500 14.86 4.67 -16.61
C LEU A 500 15.39 5.91 -17.36
N ALA A 501 15.27 5.97 -18.69
CA ALA A 501 15.64 7.16 -19.44
C ALA A 501 14.73 8.36 -19.10
N ILE A 502 13.42 8.15 -19.05
CA ILE A 502 12.44 9.19 -18.67
C ILE A 502 12.72 9.70 -17.25
N GLN A 503 12.94 8.80 -16.30
CA GLN A 503 13.29 9.15 -14.92
C GLN A 503 14.63 9.89 -14.84
N GLY A 504 15.67 9.37 -15.48
CA GLY A 504 17.01 9.96 -15.47
C GLY A 504 17.11 11.33 -16.10
N ASP A 505 16.33 11.59 -17.15
CA ASP A 505 16.27 12.89 -17.80
C ASP A 505 15.28 13.85 -17.13
N GLY A 506 14.42 13.35 -16.23
CA GLY A 506 13.31 14.13 -15.67
C GLY A 506 12.33 14.57 -16.74
N ASN A 507 12.12 13.74 -17.77
CA ASN A 507 11.39 14.11 -18.97
C ASN A 507 9.87 14.03 -18.75
N LYS A 508 9.32 15.04 -18.05
CA LYS A 508 7.89 15.15 -17.75
C LYS A 508 7.01 15.15 -19.01
N ALA A 509 7.49 15.71 -20.12
CA ALA A 509 6.74 15.74 -21.37
C ALA A 509 6.56 14.34 -21.98
N GLU A 510 7.62 13.52 -21.98
CA GLU A 510 7.52 12.13 -22.43
C GLU A 510 6.68 11.29 -21.47
N ALA A 511 6.81 11.51 -20.15
CA ALA A 511 5.97 10.87 -19.15
C ALA A 511 4.47 11.15 -19.38
N LYS A 512 4.12 12.42 -19.66
CA LYS A 512 2.75 12.80 -20.02
C LYS A 512 2.29 12.10 -21.29
N LYS A 513 3.12 12.06 -22.34
CA LYS A 513 2.78 11.39 -23.60
C LYS A 513 2.47 9.91 -23.38
N TRP A 514 3.24 9.22 -22.54
CA TRP A 514 2.98 7.83 -22.18
C TRP A 514 1.62 7.64 -21.53
N PHE A 515 1.24 8.53 -20.61
CA PHE A 515 -0.08 8.50 -20.01
C PHE A 515 -1.18 8.73 -21.06
N ASP A 516 -1.06 9.76 -21.88
CA ASP A 516 -2.07 10.11 -22.89
C ASP A 516 -2.29 8.97 -23.92
N GLU A 517 -1.21 8.25 -24.27
CA GLU A 517 -1.24 7.19 -25.29
C GLU A 517 -1.60 5.82 -24.70
N ARG A 518 -1.11 5.47 -23.50
CA ARG A 518 -1.17 4.10 -22.96
C ARG A 518 -2.08 3.93 -21.75
N LEU A 519 -2.61 4.99 -21.14
CA LEU A 519 -3.60 4.87 -20.07
C LEU A 519 -5.03 4.76 -20.65
N ARG A 520 -5.21 3.82 -21.60
CA ARG A 520 -6.46 3.61 -22.32
C ARG A 520 -6.92 2.17 -22.15
N ILE A 521 -8.17 1.99 -21.74
CA ILE A 521 -8.81 0.68 -21.72
C ILE A 521 -9.48 0.52 -23.10
N SER A 522 -8.99 -0.42 -23.90
CA SER A 522 -9.64 -0.77 -25.18
C SER A 522 -10.98 -1.45 -24.92
N ASP A 523 -11.89 -1.43 -25.91
CA ASP A 523 -13.18 -2.13 -25.78
C ASP A 523 -12.99 -3.62 -25.48
N THR A 524 -12.01 -4.26 -26.13
CA THR A 524 -11.63 -5.65 -25.87
C THR A 524 -11.16 -5.88 -24.42
N LEU A 525 -10.28 -5.03 -23.90
CA LEU A 525 -9.83 -5.16 -22.50
C LEU A 525 -10.99 -4.92 -21.53
N LYS A 526 -11.88 -3.98 -21.83
CA LYS A 526 -13.08 -3.72 -21.04
C LYS A 526 -13.99 -4.94 -20.98
N GLU A 527 -14.21 -5.62 -22.11
CA GLU A 527 -14.96 -6.88 -22.17
C GLU A 527 -14.31 -7.97 -21.32
N ASP A 528 -12.98 -8.12 -21.38
CA ASP A 528 -12.26 -9.11 -20.57
C ASP A 528 -12.32 -8.80 -19.07
N LEU A 529 -12.18 -7.53 -18.67
CA LEU A 529 -12.35 -7.10 -17.28
C LEU A 529 -13.79 -7.33 -16.81
N ASN A 530 -14.80 -7.07 -17.64
CA ASN A 530 -16.19 -7.37 -17.33
C ASN A 530 -16.43 -8.87 -17.16
N ARG A 531 -15.80 -9.71 -18.00
CA ARG A 531 -15.84 -11.17 -17.89
C ARG A 531 -15.23 -11.64 -16.57
N LEU A 532 -14.10 -11.08 -16.14
CA LEU A 532 -13.50 -11.36 -14.83
C LEU A 532 -14.39 -10.91 -13.67
N SER A 533 -14.96 -9.70 -13.75
CA SER A 533 -15.87 -9.17 -12.72
C SER A 533 -17.16 -9.98 -12.60
N SER A 534 -17.65 -10.54 -13.71
CA SER A 534 -18.86 -11.37 -13.74
C SER A 534 -18.62 -12.81 -13.27
N ALA A 535 -17.36 -13.23 -13.12
CA ALA A 535 -17.01 -14.60 -12.75
C ALA A 535 -17.10 -14.87 -11.23
N GLY A 536 -17.53 -13.89 -10.43
CA GLY A 536 -17.64 -14.04 -8.97
C GLY A 536 -16.29 -14.21 -8.28
N ILE A 537 -15.20 -13.78 -8.91
CA ILE A 537 -13.86 -13.85 -8.31
C ILE A 537 -13.76 -12.79 -7.22
N PRO A 538 -13.43 -13.17 -5.97
CA PRO A 538 -13.23 -12.23 -4.88
C PRO A 538 -12.27 -11.11 -5.27
N THR A 539 -12.52 -9.92 -4.73
CA THR A 539 -11.61 -8.78 -4.82
C THR A 539 -10.52 -8.88 -3.77
N ASP A 540 -10.87 -9.29 -2.54
CA ASP A 540 -9.93 -9.39 -1.43
C ASP A 540 -10.32 -10.49 -0.42
N LEU A 541 -9.68 -10.49 0.76
CA LEU A 541 -9.80 -11.50 1.79
C LEU A 541 -10.39 -10.93 3.08
N ILE A 542 -11.01 -11.79 3.87
CA ILE A 542 -11.27 -11.58 5.29
C ILE A 542 -10.67 -12.74 6.08
N PHE A 543 -10.33 -12.50 7.34
CA PHE A 543 -9.62 -13.49 8.13
C PHE A 543 -10.50 -14.06 9.23
N LYS A 544 -10.48 -15.39 9.32
CA LYS A 544 -10.79 -16.11 10.56
C LYS A 544 -9.46 -16.32 11.28
N GLN A 545 -9.30 -15.68 12.44
CA GLN A 545 -8.04 -15.59 13.17
C GLN A 545 -8.27 -15.59 14.69
N GLY A 546 -7.21 -15.81 15.47
CA GLY A 546 -7.27 -15.84 16.94
C GLY A 546 -6.84 -17.18 17.53
N LYS A 547 -6.95 -17.31 18.85
CA LYS A 547 -6.41 -18.46 19.62
C LYS A 547 -6.94 -19.81 19.12
N GLU A 548 -8.23 -19.90 18.82
CA GLU A 548 -8.87 -21.12 18.33
C GLU A 548 -8.28 -21.58 16.98
N VAL A 549 -8.02 -20.66 16.06
CA VAL A 549 -7.42 -20.95 14.74
C VAL A 549 -5.96 -21.41 14.88
N LEU A 550 -5.29 -20.94 15.92
CA LEU A 550 -3.91 -21.30 16.24
C LEU A 550 -3.79 -22.56 17.10
N GLY A 551 -4.90 -23.14 17.57
CA GLY A 551 -4.91 -24.29 18.46
C GLY A 551 -4.33 -24.01 19.85
N LEU A 552 -4.49 -22.79 20.36
CA LEU A 552 -3.97 -22.31 21.65
C LEU A 552 -5.01 -22.26 22.78
#